data_AF-A0A959AY39-F1
#
_entry.id   AF-A0A959AY39-F1
#
_cell.length_a   1.000
_cell.length_b   1.000
_cell.length_c   1.000
_cell.angle_alpha   90.00
_cell.angle_beta   90.00
_cell.angle_gamma   90.00
#
_symmetry.space_group_name_H-M   'P 1'
#
loop_
_entity.id
_entity.type
_entity.pdbx_description
1 polymer ?
#
loop_
_entity_poly.entity_id
_entity_poly.type
_entity_poly.pdbx_seq_one_letter_code
_entity_poly.pdbx_strand_id
1 'polypeptide(L)'
;GDLLPDATLEQVIATGFNRNHKITAEGGVIDEEYRTEYVADRAQTFATAFLGLTMECARCHDHKYDPISQKDYYSLFSFFNNIPEKGLIPSPTAIPEPYITLTRKQIEETVNFINNLDSMPAIPLMVMKEMDTPRPTFVLQRGQYDRPGDEVQPATPRAILPMGKEQRKDRLGLARWLFDEKNPLTARVAVNRLWQQLFGKGIVATSFDFGNQGALPSHPELLDFLSIKFREEGWDTKAMLKYIVLSSTYQQSAVVSEKLLEIDPENRWLARAPRRRLKAEMLRDQALKVSGLLNEAVGGPSVKPYQPAGIWEETTGGGGGSTAKYVQDTGDKLYRRSLYTFWKRTVPPPSMMAFDAPSRDLCTVKRQETNTPLQALVLLNDPQAVEAARMLAHQAIDSAGEEVSGRIAYIFRLATSRTPRPEELELLVKYFEEERMRFAGQPEKAGQYLRVGEYTLQTKMDAAELAAYAVVANAILNLDEAVTRG
;
A
#
# COMPACT_ATOMS: atom_id res chain seq x y z
N GLY A 1 -20.38 5.81 9.67
CA GLY A 1 -19.76 7.14 9.81
C GLY A 1 -20.28 7.81 11.05
N ASP A 2 -19.62 8.87 11.47
CA ASP A 2 -19.93 9.70 12.65
C ASP A 2 -21.32 10.37 12.59
N LEU A 3 -21.89 10.50 11.39
CA LEU A 3 -23.21 11.10 11.15
C LEU A 3 -24.36 10.08 11.06
N LEU A 4 -24.11 8.78 11.21
CA LEU A 4 -25.18 7.79 11.26
C LEU A 4 -25.97 7.93 12.57
N PRO A 5 -27.31 7.80 12.54
CA PRO A 5 -28.08 7.55 13.76
C PRO A 5 -27.53 6.30 14.45
N ASP A 6 -27.29 6.39 15.76
CA ASP A 6 -26.77 5.29 16.58
C ASP A 6 -25.48 4.66 16.04
N ALA A 7 -24.57 5.51 15.51
CA ALA A 7 -23.31 5.07 14.91
C ALA A 7 -22.51 4.17 15.85
N THR A 8 -22.12 2.99 15.37
CA THR A 8 -21.23 2.12 16.13
C THR A 8 -19.83 2.71 16.22
N LEU A 9 -19.05 2.29 17.21
CA LEU A 9 -17.68 2.75 17.38
C LEU A 9 -16.81 2.46 16.13
N GLU A 10 -16.96 1.30 15.51
CA GLU A 10 -16.30 0.95 14.25
C GLU A 10 -16.69 1.91 13.11
N GLN A 11 -17.99 2.24 13.00
CA GLN A 11 -18.49 3.18 12.00
C GLN A 11 -17.95 4.60 12.19
N VAL A 12 -17.64 5.01 13.41
CA VAL A 12 -16.98 6.28 13.72
C VAL A 12 -15.48 6.18 13.38
N ILE A 13 -14.80 5.11 13.78
CA ILE A 13 -13.37 4.87 13.47
C ILE A 13 -13.12 4.89 11.96
N ALA A 14 -14.00 4.28 11.16
CA ALA A 14 -13.88 4.24 9.70
C ALA A 14 -13.78 5.64 9.06
N THR A 15 -14.33 6.67 9.71
CA THR A 15 -14.25 8.06 9.24
C THR A 15 -12.83 8.63 9.26
N GLY A 16 -11.95 8.06 10.10
CA GLY A 16 -10.52 8.38 10.16
C GLY A 16 -9.79 8.20 8.84
N PHE A 17 -10.35 7.47 7.87
CA PHE A 17 -9.87 7.45 6.48
C PHE A 17 -9.60 8.86 5.93
N ASN A 18 -10.54 9.80 6.15
CA ASN A 18 -10.44 11.19 5.70
C ASN A 18 -9.55 12.07 6.60
N ARG A 19 -8.93 11.50 7.64
CA ARG A 19 -7.97 12.19 8.52
C ARG A 19 -6.52 11.81 8.27
N ASN A 20 -6.25 10.91 7.32
CA ASN A 20 -4.89 10.48 6.97
C ASN A 20 -4.14 11.47 6.05
N HIS A 21 -4.48 12.75 6.09
CA HIS A 21 -3.76 13.81 5.37
C HIS A 21 -2.50 14.22 6.15
N LYS A 22 -1.62 14.99 5.50
CA LYS A 22 -0.44 15.58 6.15
C LYS A 22 -0.87 16.59 7.22
N ILE A 23 -0.13 16.65 8.32
CA ILE A 23 -0.38 17.53 9.46
C ILE A 23 0.95 18.17 9.88
N THR A 24 0.91 19.44 10.29
CA THR A 24 2.10 20.20 10.69
C THR A 24 2.05 20.66 12.14
N ALA A 25 3.22 20.57 12.80
CA ALA A 25 3.54 21.17 14.08
C ALA A 25 4.66 22.22 13.94
N GLU A 26 4.97 22.64 12.71
CA GLU A 26 6.06 23.55 12.39
C GLU A 26 5.69 24.99 12.76
N GLY A 27 6.57 25.66 13.49
CA GLY A 27 6.36 27.06 13.85
C GLY A 27 6.42 27.99 12.63
N GLY A 28 5.62 29.06 12.64
CA GLY A 28 5.63 30.07 11.58
C GLY A 28 4.69 29.78 10.39
N VAL A 29 4.00 28.63 10.40
CA VAL A 29 2.93 28.35 9.44
C VAL A 29 1.70 29.21 9.70
N ILE A 30 0.91 29.44 8.65
CA ILE A 30 -0.39 30.11 8.76
C ILE A 30 -1.45 29.04 8.99
N ASP A 31 -2.15 29.12 10.13
CA ASP A 31 -3.13 28.10 10.55
C ASP A 31 -4.22 27.87 9.49
N GLU A 32 -4.78 28.96 8.95
CA GLU A 32 -5.85 28.89 7.96
C GLU A 32 -5.39 28.33 6.60
N GLU A 33 -4.14 28.58 6.21
CA GLU A 33 -3.56 28.04 4.98
C GLU A 33 -3.50 26.51 5.07
N TYR A 34 -2.89 25.98 6.13
CA TYR A 34 -2.77 24.54 6.33
C TYR A 34 -4.13 23.87 6.56
N ARG A 35 -5.04 24.49 7.31
CA ARG A 35 -6.40 24.00 7.46
C ARG A 35 -7.10 23.89 6.11
N THR A 36 -6.92 24.87 5.23
CA THR A 36 -7.47 24.84 3.85
C THR A 36 -6.85 23.70 3.04
N GLU A 37 -5.54 23.49 3.13
CA GLU A 37 -4.87 22.35 2.47
C GLU A 37 -5.39 20.99 2.96
N TYR A 38 -5.71 20.85 4.25
CA TYR A 38 -6.25 19.59 4.80
C TYR A 38 -7.61 19.26 4.20
N VAL A 39 -8.45 20.27 3.99
CA VAL A 39 -9.75 20.10 3.36
C VAL A 39 -9.58 19.81 1.86
N ALA A 40 -8.63 20.47 1.19
CA ALA A 40 -8.30 20.21 -0.21
C ALA A 40 -7.81 18.77 -0.43
N ASP A 41 -6.95 18.26 0.46
CA ASP A 41 -6.47 16.87 0.42
C ASP A 41 -7.62 15.86 0.56
N ARG A 42 -8.59 16.10 1.45
CA ARG A 42 -9.79 15.25 1.57
C ARG A 42 -10.66 15.27 0.33
N ALA A 43 -10.91 16.46 -0.21
CA ALA A 43 -11.71 16.60 -1.43
C ALA A 43 -11.04 15.88 -2.61
N GLN A 44 -9.71 16.03 -2.74
CA GLN A 44 -8.92 15.37 -3.77
C GLN A 44 -8.84 13.86 -3.56
N THR A 45 -8.65 13.41 -2.32
CA THR A 45 -8.67 11.98 -1.96
C THR A 45 -10.04 11.38 -2.24
N PHE A 46 -11.13 12.07 -1.92
CA PHE A 46 -12.48 11.60 -2.24
C PHE A 46 -12.71 11.48 -3.76
N ALA A 47 -12.39 12.54 -4.51
CA ALA A 47 -12.54 12.56 -5.96
C ALA A 47 -11.70 11.47 -6.64
N THR A 48 -10.42 11.39 -6.27
CA THR A 48 -9.52 10.39 -6.81
C THR A 48 -9.94 8.99 -6.37
N ALA A 49 -10.17 8.75 -5.07
CA ALA A 49 -10.37 7.41 -4.53
C ALA A 49 -11.75 6.82 -4.83
N PHE A 50 -12.82 7.61 -4.83
CA PHE A 50 -14.17 7.06 -5.00
C PHE A 50 -14.77 7.36 -6.38
N LEU A 51 -14.46 8.53 -6.96
CA LEU A 51 -14.97 8.90 -8.28
C LEU A 51 -14.00 8.57 -9.41
N GLY A 52 -12.72 8.31 -9.09
CA GLY A 52 -11.71 8.06 -10.11
C GLY A 52 -11.53 9.27 -11.02
N LEU A 53 -11.58 10.49 -10.49
CA LEU A 53 -11.47 11.73 -11.25
C LEU A 53 -10.33 12.61 -10.75
N THR A 54 -9.69 13.34 -11.66
CA THR A 54 -8.68 14.35 -11.36
C THR A 54 -9.31 15.73 -11.20
N MET A 55 -9.78 16.06 -10.00
CA MET A 55 -10.44 17.36 -9.76
C MET A 55 -9.46 18.49 -9.38
N GLU A 56 -8.17 18.21 -9.23
CA GLU A 56 -7.19 19.15 -8.68
C GLU A 56 -7.01 20.43 -9.51
N CYS A 57 -7.07 20.35 -10.84
CA CYS A 57 -7.01 21.55 -11.69
C CYS A 57 -8.18 22.52 -11.39
N ALA A 58 -9.35 21.97 -11.02
CA ALA A 58 -10.54 22.74 -10.69
C ALA A 58 -10.35 23.62 -9.44
N ARG A 59 -9.28 23.43 -8.66
CA ARG A 59 -8.95 24.24 -7.49
C ARG A 59 -8.65 25.70 -7.86
N CYS A 60 -7.90 25.92 -8.94
CA CYS A 60 -7.40 27.25 -9.29
C CYS A 60 -8.18 27.93 -10.43
N HIS A 61 -8.79 27.14 -11.32
CA HIS A 61 -9.57 27.56 -12.47
C HIS A 61 -10.54 26.43 -12.85
N ASP A 62 -11.51 26.64 -13.75
CA ASP A 62 -12.34 25.53 -14.24
C ASP A 62 -11.49 24.42 -14.85
N HIS A 63 -11.86 23.15 -14.62
CA HIS A 63 -11.10 22.03 -15.13
C HIS A 63 -10.98 22.11 -16.66
N LYS A 64 -9.77 21.84 -17.19
CA LYS A 64 -9.45 22.11 -18.60
C LYS A 64 -10.24 21.25 -19.59
N TYR A 65 -10.53 20.00 -19.23
CA TYR A 65 -11.10 18.99 -20.14
C TYR A 65 -12.43 18.43 -19.66
N ASP A 66 -12.51 18.05 -18.39
CA ASP A 66 -13.75 17.65 -17.75
C ASP A 66 -14.69 18.83 -17.46
N PRO A 67 -16.01 18.65 -17.57
CA PRO A 67 -17.02 19.66 -17.26
C PRO A 67 -17.19 19.85 -15.75
N ILE A 68 -16.10 20.20 -15.06
CA ILE A 68 -16.01 20.43 -13.62
C ILE A 68 -15.58 21.88 -13.42
N SER A 69 -16.51 22.72 -12.99
CA SER A 69 -16.18 24.11 -12.68
C SER A 69 -15.43 24.22 -11.35
N GLN A 70 -14.74 25.33 -11.15
CA GLN A 70 -14.14 25.68 -9.87
C GLN A 70 -15.21 25.73 -8.77
N LYS A 71 -16.42 26.17 -9.09
CA LYS A 71 -17.56 26.14 -8.17
C LYS A 71 -17.94 24.72 -7.77
N ASP A 72 -17.96 23.76 -8.70
CA ASP A 72 -18.24 22.36 -8.39
C ASP A 72 -17.15 21.77 -7.46
N TYR A 73 -15.87 22.16 -7.64
CA TYR A 73 -14.78 21.78 -6.73
C TYR A 73 -14.99 22.32 -5.31
N TYR A 74 -15.25 23.62 -5.15
CA TYR A 74 -15.42 24.22 -3.82
C TYR A 74 -16.73 23.80 -3.14
N SER A 75 -17.78 23.47 -3.92
CA SER A 75 -18.98 22.84 -3.39
C SER A 75 -18.73 21.43 -2.84
N LEU A 76 -17.85 20.64 -3.48
CA LEU A 76 -17.42 19.34 -2.95
C LEU A 76 -16.51 19.51 -1.72
N PHE A 77 -15.57 20.45 -1.78
CA PHE A 77 -14.69 20.84 -0.67
C PHE A 77 -15.50 21.20 0.59
N SER A 78 -16.64 21.88 0.41
CA SER A 78 -17.50 22.31 1.51
C SER A 78 -17.98 21.17 2.42
N PHE A 79 -18.18 19.95 1.89
CA PHE A 79 -18.52 18.78 2.71
C PHE A 79 -17.44 18.43 3.76
N PHE A 80 -16.20 18.80 3.51
CA PHE A 80 -15.06 18.51 4.38
C PHE A 80 -14.55 19.74 5.14
N ASN A 81 -15.18 20.91 4.97
CA ASN A 81 -14.71 22.17 5.55
C ASN A 81 -15.22 22.42 6.99
N ASN A 82 -16.12 21.57 7.47
CA ASN A 82 -16.88 21.73 8.71
C ASN A 82 -16.34 20.89 9.88
N ILE A 83 -15.05 20.58 9.86
CA ILE A 83 -14.39 19.79 10.90
C ILE A 83 -13.69 20.74 11.88
N PRO A 84 -13.85 20.59 13.21
CA PRO A 84 -13.28 21.47 14.22
C PRO A 84 -11.78 21.21 14.43
N GLU A 85 -11.02 21.15 13.35
CA GLU A 85 -9.57 21.01 13.36
C GLU A 85 -8.87 22.35 13.17
N LYS A 86 -7.58 22.36 13.50
CA LYS A 86 -6.66 23.48 13.32
C LYS A 86 -5.60 23.11 12.27
N GLY A 87 -5.05 24.10 11.59
CA GLY A 87 -3.92 23.91 10.69
C GLY A 87 -2.66 23.49 11.42
N LEU A 88 -2.36 24.17 12.53
CA LEU A 88 -1.17 23.94 13.35
C LEU A 88 -1.52 23.17 14.63
N ILE A 89 -0.83 22.06 14.87
CA ILE A 89 -0.91 21.32 16.13
C ILE A 89 0.17 21.80 17.12
N PRO A 90 -0.07 21.71 18.44
CA PRO A 90 0.84 22.29 19.43
C PRO A 90 2.19 21.57 19.55
N SER A 91 2.27 20.30 19.16
CA SER A 91 3.53 19.54 19.15
C SER A 91 3.49 18.39 18.13
N PRO A 92 4.64 17.88 17.66
CA PRO A 92 4.71 16.71 16.77
C PRO A 92 4.13 15.42 17.37
N THR A 93 3.95 15.37 18.70
CA THR A 93 3.37 14.23 19.42
C THR A 93 1.90 14.43 19.76
N ALA A 94 1.34 15.63 19.52
CA ALA A 94 -0.05 15.91 19.76
C ALA A 94 -0.91 15.18 18.73
N ILE A 95 -2.07 14.72 19.20
CA ILE A 95 -3.02 14.01 18.35
C ILE A 95 -4.06 15.02 17.89
N PRO A 96 -4.21 15.23 16.56
CA PRO A 96 -5.07 16.27 16.04
C PRO A 96 -6.54 16.00 16.35
N GLU A 97 -7.21 17.00 16.94
CA GLU A 97 -8.65 16.96 17.14
C GLU A 97 -9.41 17.06 15.79
N PRO A 98 -10.60 16.45 15.66
CA PRO A 98 -11.22 15.51 16.59
C PRO A 98 -10.59 14.11 16.57
N TYR A 99 -10.46 13.49 17.73
CA TYR A 99 -10.05 12.10 17.90
C TYR A 99 -10.89 11.43 18.99
N ILE A 100 -10.89 10.09 19.01
CA ILE A 100 -11.43 9.30 20.11
C ILE A 100 -10.31 8.48 20.73
N THR A 101 -10.47 8.12 22.00
CA THR A 101 -9.53 7.25 22.69
C THR A 101 -10.19 5.91 22.95
N LEU A 102 -9.66 4.86 22.32
CA LEU A 102 -10.12 3.50 22.54
C LEU A 102 -9.48 2.93 23.81
N THR A 103 -10.32 2.48 24.73
CA THR A 103 -9.90 1.68 25.87
C THR A 103 -9.62 0.24 25.45
N ARG A 104 -8.81 -0.49 26.22
CA ARG A 104 -8.54 -1.92 25.97
C ARG A 104 -9.80 -2.75 25.76
N LYS A 105 -10.81 -2.56 26.63
CA LYS A 105 -12.12 -3.22 26.51
C LYS A 105 -12.80 -2.95 25.16
N GLN A 106 -12.84 -1.70 24.72
CA GLN A 106 -13.43 -1.33 23.43
C GLN A 106 -12.67 -1.92 22.24
N ILE A 107 -11.35 -2.05 22.34
CA ILE A 107 -10.55 -2.69 21.30
C ILE A 107 -10.88 -4.19 21.22
N GLU A 108 -10.91 -4.87 22.37
CA GLU A 108 -11.25 -6.30 22.46
C GLU A 108 -12.68 -6.60 21.97
N GLU A 109 -13.64 -5.70 22.24
CA GLU A 109 -15.05 -5.87 21.85
C GLU A 109 -15.38 -5.42 20.42
N THR A 110 -14.72 -4.38 19.90
CA THR A 110 -15.11 -3.73 18.63
C THR A 110 -14.07 -3.91 17.51
N VAL A 111 -12.79 -4.04 17.84
CA VAL A 111 -11.68 -4.07 16.88
C VAL A 111 -10.78 -5.28 17.15
N ASN A 112 -11.41 -6.43 17.38
CA ASN A 112 -10.78 -7.68 17.85
C ASN A 112 -9.71 -8.27 16.91
N PHE A 113 -9.57 -7.73 15.69
CA PHE A 113 -8.47 -8.08 14.80
C PHE A 113 -7.13 -7.42 15.20
N ILE A 114 -7.13 -6.48 16.15
CA ILE A 114 -5.92 -5.85 16.71
C ILE A 114 -5.47 -6.65 17.93
N ASN A 115 -4.39 -7.42 17.78
CA ASN A 115 -3.92 -8.38 18.78
C ASN A 115 -2.64 -7.96 19.52
N ASN A 116 -1.87 -7.01 18.99
CA ASN A 116 -0.57 -6.61 19.56
C ASN A 116 -0.63 -5.25 20.27
N LEU A 117 -1.44 -5.19 21.34
CA LEU A 117 -1.73 -3.96 22.11
C LEU A 117 -0.81 -3.74 23.30
N ASP A 118 0.16 -4.62 23.51
CA ASP A 118 0.87 -4.78 24.79
C ASP A 118 1.66 -3.54 25.24
N SER A 119 1.83 -2.55 24.36
CA SER A 119 2.51 -1.28 24.68
C SER A 119 1.59 -0.06 24.81
N MET A 120 0.27 -0.18 24.64
CA MET A 120 -0.64 0.99 24.65
C MET A 120 -1.89 0.77 25.53
N PRO A 121 -1.99 1.41 26.73
CA PRO A 121 -3.17 1.27 27.60
C PRO A 121 -4.45 1.87 26.99
N ALA A 122 -4.28 2.78 26.02
CA ALA A 122 -5.34 3.33 25.21
C ALA A 122 -4.79 3.73 23.83
N ILE A 123 -5.63 3.64 22.79
CA ILE A 123 -5.28 4.04 21.43
C ILE A 123 -6.10 5.24 21.02
N PRO A 124 -5.49 6.44 20.97
CA PRO A 124 -6.11 7.60 20.35
C PRO A 124 -6.12 7.47 18.82
N LEU A 125 -7.30 7.66 18.22
CA LEU A 125 -7.52 7.57 16.77
C LEU A 125 -8.22 8.83 16.27
N MET A 126 -7.64 9.47 15.25
CA MET A 126 -8.29 10.57 14.55
C MET A 126 -9.58 10.07 13.90
N VAL A 127 -10.65 10.83 14.10
CA VAL A 127 -11.96 10.57 13.49
C VAL A 127 -12.48 11.83 12.84
N MET A 128 -13.64 11.74 12.22
CA MET A 128 -14.40 12.90 11.82
C MET A 128 -15.44 13.27 12.87
N LYS A 129 -15.72 14.57 12.95
CA LYS A 129 -16.81 15.15 13.72
C LYS A 129 -17.19 16.46 13.05
N GLU A 130 -18.47 16.70 12.84
CA GLU A 130 -18.97 17.99 12.38
C GLU A 130 -18.91 19.04 13.49
N MET A 131 -18.75 20.30 13.09
CA MET A 131 -18.98 21.45 13.95
C MET A 131 -20.47 21.65 14.23
N ASP A 132 -20.79 22.18 15.41
CA ASP A 132 -22.17 22.53 15.77
C ASP A 132 -22.73 23.64 14.87
N THR A 133 -21.85 24.55 14.42
CA THR A 133 -22.17 25.59 13.44
C THR A 133 -21.24 25.44 12.24
N PRO A 134 -21.77 25.11 11.04
CA PRO A 134 -20.98 25.01 9.81
C PRO A 134 -20.26 26.32 9.48
N ARG A 135 -19.07 26.21 8.89
CA ARG A 135 -18.32 27.37 8.40
C ARG A 135 -18.75 27.70 6.96
N PRO A 136 -18.80 28.97 6.58
CA PRO A 136 -18.99 29.34 5.17
C PRO A 136 -17.82 28.81 4.34
N THR A 137 -18.10 28.43 3.10
CA THR A 137 -17.10 27.98 2.13
C THR A 137 -17.14 28.92 0.94
N PHE A 138 -15.98 29.35 0.45
CA PHE A 138 -15.86 30.27 -0.68
C PHE A 138 -15.08 29.63 -1.81
N VAL A 139 -15.37 30.04 -3.04
CA VAL A 139 -14.47 29.82 -4.17
C VAL A 139 -13.19 30.62 -3.92
N LEU A 140 -12.03 29.96 -3.85
CA LEU A 140 -10.77 30.66 -3.63
C LEU A 140 -10.14 31.08 -4.96
N GLN A 141 -9.85 32.37 -5.11
CA GLN A 141 -9.24 32.89 -6.34
C GLN A 141 -7.83 32.30 -6.50
N ARG A 142 -7.60 31.60 -7.62
CA ARG A 142 -6.35 30.85 -7.88
C ARG A 142 -5.99 29.85 -6.76
N GLY A 143 -6.97 29.38 -6.00
CA GLY A 143 -6.76 28.41 -4.93
C GLY A 143 -6.12 28.98 -3.65
N GLN A 144 -6.02 30.30 -3.51
CA GLN A 144 -5.36 30.97 -2.38
C GLN A 144 -6.31 31.17 -1.19
N TYR A 145 -5.91 30.68 0.00
CA TYR A 145 -6.74 30.70 1.21
C TYR A 145 -7.17 32.11 1.63
N ASP A 146 -6.35 33.13 1.35
CA ASP A 146 -6.55 34.53 1.71
C ASP A 146 -7.32 35.34 0.65
N ARG A 147 -7.79 34.70 -0.43
CA ARG A 147 -8.56 35.34 -1.50
C ARG A 147 -9.93 34.68 -1.73
N PRO A 148 -10.85 34.77 -0.74
CA PRO A 148 -12.21 34.28 -0.91
C PRO A 148 -12.97 35.09 -1.97
N GLY A 149 -13.65 34.39 -2.86
CA GLY A 149 -14.61 34.91 -3.83
C GLY A 149 -16.05 34.59 -3.39
N ASP A 150 -16.84 34.07 -4.32
CA ASP A 150 -18.25 33.76 -4.08
C ASP A 150 -18.44 32.63 -3.06
N GLU A 151 -19.42 32.79 -2.17
CA GLU A 151 -19.81 31.73 -1.24
C GLU A 151 -20.48 30.57 -2.00
N VAL A 152 -20.18 29.35 -1.56
CA VAL A 152 -20.75 28.10 -2.09
C VAL A 152 -21.32 27.25 -0.99
N GLN A 153 -22.34 26.47 -1.35
CA GLN A 153 -22.97 25.49 -0.49
C GLN A 153 -22.51 24.07 -0.87
N PRO A 154 -22.58 23.10 0.05
CA PRO A 154 -22.26 21.71 -0.26
C PRO A 154 -23.09 21.17 -1.42
N ALA A 155 -22.42 20.70 -2.48
CA ALA A 155 -23.05 20.10 -3.65
C ALA A 155 -22.07 19.17 -4.38
N THR A 156 -22.61 18.23 -5.15
CA THR A 156 -21.82 17.28 -5.94
C THR A 156 -21.57 17.83 -7.34
N PRO A 157 -20.54 17.34 -8.05
CA PRO A 157 -20.28 17.76 -9.43
C PRO A 157 -21.48 17.48 -10.34
N ARG A 158 -22.08 18.53 -10.90
CA ARG A 158 -23.32 18.45 -11.67
C ARG A 158 -23.24 17.54 -12.89
N ALA A 159 -22.06 17.45 -13.51
CA ALA A 159 -21.83 16.63 -14.69
C ALA A 159 -21.83 15.11 -14.42
N ILE A 160 -21.67 14.68 -13.16
CA ILE A 160 -21.68 13.27 -12.78
C ILE A 160 -23.10 12.84 -12.41
N LEU A 161 -23.61 13.44 -11.33
CA LEU A 161 -24.95 13.23 -10.82
C LEU A 161 -25.26 14.44 -9.92
N PRO A 162 -26.20 15.31 -10.28
CA PRO A 162 -26.54 16.46 -9.45
C PRO A 162 -27.20 16.00 -8.15
N MET A 163 -26.75 16.55 -7.01
CA MET A 163 -27.38 16.30 -5.71
C MET A 163 -28.78 16.93 -5.67
N GLY A 164 -29.78 16.14 -5.25
CA GLY A 164 -31.17 16.60 -5.14
C GLY A 164 -31.36 17.72 -4.11
N LYS A 165 -32.44 18.50 -4.25
CA LYS A 165 -32.74 19.62 -3.33
C LYS A 165 -33.05 19.14 -1.91
N GLU A 166 -33.81 18.05 -1.79
CA GLU A 166 -34.21 17.44 -0.51
C GLU A 166 -33.12 16.56 0.13
N GLN A 167 -31.99 16.34 -0.55
CA GLN A 167 -30.89 15.55 -0.02
C GLN A 167 -30.11 16.34 1.03
N ARG A 168 -29.67 15.65 2.09
CA ARG A 168 -28.83 16.22 3.14
C ARG A 168 -27.57 16.85 2.53
N LYS A 169 -27.21 18.03 3.00
CA LYS A 169 -26.04 18.80 2.56
C LYS A 169 -24.84 18.63 3.51
N ASP A 170 -24.65 17.39 3.97
CA ASP A 170 -23.57 16.98 4.89
C ASP A 170 -22.84 15.74 4.34
N ARG A 171 -21.82 15.26 5.06
CA ARG A 171 -21.04 14.09 4.64
C ARG A 171 -21.87 12.80 4.55
N LEU A 172 -22.96 12.68 5.33
CA LEU A 172 -23.87 11.54 5.20
C LEU A 172 -24.67 11.62 3.88
N GLY A 173 -25.12 12.80 3.49
CA GLY A 173 -25.73 13.06 2.19
C GLY A 173 -24.77 12.77 1.04
N LEU A 174 -23.51 13.20 1.14
CA LEU A 174 -22.47 12.88 0.16
C LEU A 174 -22.23 11.36 0.05
N ALA A 175 -22.17 10.65 1.18
CA ALA A 175 -22.03 9.20 1.19
C ALA A 175 -23.22 8.50 0.53
N ARG A 176 -24.46 8.92 0.82
CA ARG A 176 -25.66 8.39 0.16
C ARG A 176 -25.65 8.65 -1.35
N TRP A 177 -25.22 9.84 -1.77
CA TRP A 177 -25.05 10.18 -3.18
C TRP A 177 -23.98 9.33 -3.88
N LEU A 178 -22.88 9.03 -3.17
CA LEU A 178 -21.81 8.21 -3.71
C LEU A 178 -22.31 6.79 -4.05
N PHE A 179 -23.14 6.21 -3.18
CA PHE A 179 -23.68 4.86 -3.36
C PHE A 179 -25.07 4.85 -4.03
N ASP A 180 -25.55 5.98 -4.56
CA ASP A 180 -26.79 6.05 -5.33
C ASP A 180 -26.66 5.18 -6.58
N GLU A 181 -27.71 4.41 -6.91
CA GLU A 181 -27.71 3.51 -8.07
C GLU A 181 -27.54 4.25 -9.40
N LYS A 182 -27.90 5.54 -9.44
CA LYS A 182 -27.72 6.41 -10.60
C LYS A 182 -26.32 6.99 -10.71
N ASN A 183 -25.47 6.84 -9.69
CA ASN A 183 -24.09 7.29 -9.74
C ASN A 183 -23.29 6.40 -10.71
N PRO A 184 -22.78 6.95 -11.82
CA PRO A 184 -22.18 6.13 -12.87
C PRO A 184 -20.74 5.68 -12.56
N LEU A 185 -20.10 6.21 -11.50
CA LEU A 185 -18.67 6.05 -11.27
C LEU A 185 -18.33 5.07 -10.16
N THR A 186 -19.00 5.15 -9.01
CA THR A 186 -18.57 4.47 -7.77
C THR A 186 -18.29 2.98 -7.95
N ALA A 187 -19.25 2.23 -8.52
CA ALA A 187 -19.08 0.80 -8.75
C ALA A 187 -18.01 0.49 -9.82
N ARG A 188 -17.99 1.27 -10.92
CA ARG A 188 -17.01 1.11 -12.01
C ARG A 188 -15.59 1.34 -11.53
N VAL A 189 -15.36 2.39 -10.75
CA VAL A 189 -14.05 2.73 -10.19
C VAL A 189 -13.60 1.66 -9.20
N ALA A 190 -14.49 1.21 -8.31
CA ALA A 190 -14.17 0.17 -7.34
C ALA A 190 -13.77 -1.14 -8.02
N VAL A 191 -14.60 -1.64 -8.95
CA VAL A 191 -14.33 -2.85 -9.72
C VAL A 191 -13.06 -2.73 -10.55
N ASN A 192 -12.87 -1.60 -11.24
CA ASN A 192 -11.67 -1.38 -12.05
C ASN A 192 -10.38 -1.44 -11.22
N ARG A 193 -10.44 -1.03 -9.95
CA ARG A 193 -9.30 -1.13 -9.02
C ARG A 193 -9.06 -2.53 -8.52
N LEU A 194 -10.11 -3.27 -8.18
CA LEU A 194 -9.99 -4.70 -7.85
C LEU A 194 -9.39 -5.45 -9.03
N TRP A 195 -9.87 -5.15 -10.25
CA TRP A 195 -9.31 -5.67 -11.48
C TRP A 195 -7.83 -5.30 -11.65
N GLN A 196 -7.47 -4.02 -11.51
CA GLN A 196 -6.08 -3.56 -11.55
C GLN A 196 -5.20 -4.27 -10.51
N GLN A 197 -5.70 -4.48 -9.29
CA GLN A 197 -4.95 -5.20 -8.26
C GLN A 197 -4.65 -6.64 -8.65
N LEU A 198 -5.53 -7.29 -9.41
CA LEU A 198 -5.36 -8.67 -9.87
C LEU A 198 -4.57 -8.78 -11.17
N PHE A 199 -4.80 -7.89 -12.14
CA PHE A 199 -4.27 -7.94 -13.50
C PHE A 199 -3.17 -6.91 -13.82
N GLY A 200 -2.90 -5.95 -12.93
CA GLY A 200 -1.87 -4.90 -13.10
C GLY A 200 -2.37 -3.67 -13.85
N LYS A 201 -3.19 -3.90 -14.86
CA LYS A 201 -3.88 -2.86 -15.63
C LYS A 201 -5.37 -2.97 -15.36
N GLY A 202 -6.02 -1.85 -15.05
CA GLY A 202 -7.48 -1.79 -15.00
C GLY A 202 -8.09 -2.01 -16.38
N ILE A 203 -9.38 -2.39 -16.42
CA ILE A 203 -10.18 -2.34 -17.64
C ILE A 203 -10.15 -0.92 -18.24
N VAL A 204 -10.24 0.09 -17.37
CA VAL A 204 -9.81 1.46 -17.63
C VAL A 204 -8.37 1.61 -17.14
N ALA A 205 -7.43 1.78 -18.07
CA ALA A 205 -5.99 1.75 -17.78
C ALA A 205 -5.52 2.94 -16.91
N THR A 206 -6.22 4.07 -16.96
CA THR A 206 -6.06 5.25 -16.11
C THR A 206 -6.96 5.14 -14.89
N SER A 207 -6.65 4.25 -13.95
CA SER A 207 -7.51 4.00 -12.78
C SER A 207 -7.76 5.20 -11.85
N PHE A 208 -7.00 6.28 -12.03
CA PHE A 208 -7.14 7.56 -11.34
C PHE A 208 -7.96 8.60 -12.13
N ASP A 209 -8.29 8.33 -13.40
CA ASP A 209 -9.01 9.25 -14.28
C ASP A 209 -9.98 8.51 -15.23
N PHE A 210 -11.26 8.63 -14.91
CA PHE A 210 -12.43 8.19 -15.69
C PHE A 210 -13.07 9.35 -16.47
N GLY A 211 -12.48 10.55 -16.41
CA GLY A 211 -12.90 11.72 -17.16
C GLY A 211 -12.48 11.67 -18.62
N ASN A 212 -12.59 12.81 -19.30
CA ASN A 212 -12.34 13.01 -20.71
C ASN A 212 -10.85 12.84 -21.11
N GLN A 213 -9.93 12.83 -20.15
CA GLN A 213 -8.51 12.52 -20.39
C GLN A 213 -8.14 11.08 -20.00
N GLY A 214 -9.09 10.35 -19.40
CA GLY A 214 -8.97 8.94 -19.09
C GLY A 214 -8.96 8.05 -20.32
N ALA A 215 -8.38 6.86 -20.17
CA ALA A 215 -8.47 5.79 -21.15
C ALA A 215 -9.91 5.25 -21.22
N LEU A 216 -10.38 5.00 -22.44
CA LEU A 216 -11.62 4.23 -22.63
C LEU A 216 -11.44 2.79 -22.13
N PRO A 217 -12.48 2.17 -21.54
CA PRO A 217 -12.43 0.79 -21.08
C PRO A 217 -12.08 -0.15 -22.24
N SER A 218 -11.18 -1.11 -22.01
CA SER A 218 -10.89 -2.15 -22.99
C SER A 218 -12.09 -3.08 -23.21
N HIS A 219 -12.86 -3.34 -22.15
CA HIS A 219 -14.05 -4.21 -22.16
C HIS A 219 -15.21 -3.50 -21.45
N PRO A 220 -15.93 -2.57 -22.13
CA PRO A 220 -16.99 -1.76 -21.50
C PRO A 220 -18.12 -2.61 -20.92
N GLU A 221 -18.61 -3.60 -21.67
CA GLU A 221 -19.70 -4.48 -21.20
C GLU A 221 -19.31 -5.31 -19.98
N LEU A 222 -18.05 -5.77 -19.92
CA LEU A 222 -17.52 -6.48 -18.75
C LEU A 222 -17.44 -5.56 -17.53
N LEU A 223 -16.97 -4.32 -17.71
CA LEU A 223 -16.91 -3.34 -16.63
C LEU A 223 -18.32 -3.07 -16.08
N ASP A 224 -19.30 -2.86 -16.95
CA ASP A 224 -20.69 -2.62 -16.55
C ASP A 224 -21.28 -3.84 -15.82
N PHE A 225 -21.09 -5.04 -16.37
CA PHE A 225 -21.54 -6.28 -15.73
C PHE A 225 -20.97 -6.46 -14.33
N LEU A 226 -19.65 -6.35 -14.18
CA LEU A 226 -19.00 -6.51 -12.87
C LEU A 226 -19.40 -5.39 -11.90
N SER A 227 -19.63 -4.17 -12.38
CA SER A 227 -20.07 -3.04 -11.56
C SER A 227 -21.48 -3.24 -11.00
N ILE A 228 -22.42 -3.68 -11.85
CA ILE A 228 -23.78 -4.01 -11.45
C ILE A 228 -23.76 -5.16 -10.44
N LYS A 229 -23.03 -6.24 -10.76
CA LYS A 229 -22.87 -7.39 -9.87
C LYS A 229 -22.30 -6.99 -8.51
N PHE A 230 -21.25 -6.17 -8.48
CA PHE A 230 -20.61 -5.74 -7.23
C PHE A 230 -21.59 -4.97 -6.34
N ARG A 231 -22.39 -4.08 -6.94
CA ARG A 231 -23.41 -3.31 -6.23
C ARG A 231 -24.55 -4.19 -5.72
N GLU A 232 -25.09 -5.07 -6.56
CA GLU A 232 -26.25 -5.93 -6.24
C GLU A 232 -25.91 -7.02 -5.22
N GLU A 233 -24.65 -7.48 -5.19
CA GLU A 233 -24.14 -8.43 -4.19
C GLU A 233 -23.60 -7.72 -2.92
N GLY A 234 -24.08 -6.51 -2.65
CA GLY A 234 -23.85 -5.83 -1.37
C GLY A 234 -22.43 -5.30 -1.17
N TRP A 235 -21.71 -5.01 -2.26
CA TRP A 235 -20.34 -4.47 -2.23
C TRP A 235 -19.32 -5.40 -1.53
N ASP A 236 -19.59 -6.72 -1.51
CA ASP A 236 -18.68 -7.70 -0.92
C ASP A 236 -17.40 -7.84 -1.76
N THR A 237 -16.34 -7.20 -1.29
CA THR A 237 -15.03 -7.19 -1.94
C THR A 237 -14.44 -8.59 -2.01
N LYS A 238 -14.64 -9.44 -1.00
CA LYS A 238 -14.10 -10.80 -0.97
C LYS A 238 -14.81 -11.68 -1.98
N ALA A 239 -16.15 -11.57 -2.06
CA ALA A 239 -16.94 -12.29 -3.06
C ALA A 239 -16.56 -11.87 -4.49
N MET A 240 -16.40 -10.56 -4.75
CA MET A 240 -15.99 -10.06 -6.06
C MET A 240 -14.58 -10.50 -6.44
N LEU A 241 -13.61 -10.43 -5.53
CA LEU A 241 -12.26 -10.94 -5.76
C LEU A 241 -12.31 -12.45 -6.05
N LYS A 242 -13.05 -13.23 -5.27
CA LYS A 242 -13.24 -14.68 -5.50
C LYS A 242 -13.83 -14.94 -6.88
N TYR A 243 -14.84 -14.19 -7.29
CA TYR A 243 -15.45 -14.30 -8.61
C TYR A 243 -14.44 -14.08 -9.74
N ILE A 244 -13.63 -13.03 -9.64
CA ILE A 244 -12.61 -12.70 -10.65
C ILE A 244 -11.51 -13.77 -10.68
N VAL A 245 -10.96 -14.20 -9.53
CA VAL A 245 -9.85 -15.16 -9.50
C VAL A 245 -10.24 -16.59 -9.90
N LEU A 246 -11.54 -16.91 -9.87
CA LEU A 246 -12.08 -18.18 -10.37
C LEU A 246 -12.50 -18.12 -11.85
N SER A 247 -12.36 -16.98 -12.51
CA SER A 247 -12.64 -16.86 -13.95
C SER A 247 -11.58 -17.58 -14.79
N SER A 248 -12.00 -18.07 -15.96
CA SER A 248 -11.06 -18.61 -16.96
C SER A 248 -9.99 -17.58 -17.36
N THR A 249 -10.37 -16.31 -17.46
CA THR A 249 -9.47 -15.19 -17.79
C THR A 249 -8.33 -15.03 -16.80
N TYR A 250 -8.59 -15.17 -15.49
CA TYR A 250 -7.55 -15.08 -14.47
C TYR A 250 -6.66 -16.33 -14.41
N GLN A 251 -7.24 -17.50 -14.72
CA GLN A 251 -6.54 -18.80 -14.67
C GLN A 251 -5.74 -19.12 -15.95
N GLN A 252 -5.67 -18.18 -16.90
CA GLN A 252 -4.85 -18.35 -18.11
C GLN A 252 -3.37 -18.55 -17.78
N SER A 253 -2.63 -19.16 -18.70
CA SER A 253 -1.18 -19.23 -18.61
C SER A 253 -0.56 -17.85 -18.88
N ALA A 254 0.55 -17.55 -18.18
CA ALA A 254 1.37 -16.37 -18.47
C ALA A 254 2.46 -16.60 -19.53
N VAL A 255 2.51 -17.80 -20.13
CA VAL A 255 3.46 -18.12 -21.21
C VAL A 255 3.18 -17.21 -22.41
N VAL A 256 4.22 -16.51 -22.86
CA VAL A 256 4.15 -15.60 -24.01
C VAL A 256 4.70 -16.32 -25.25
N SER A 257 3.86 -16.52 -26.26
CA SER A 257 4.29 -16.97 -27.58
C SER A 257 4.43 -15.76 -28.53
N GLU A 258 5.25 -15.90 -29.58
CA GLU A 258 5.41 -14.86 -30.60
C GLU A 258 4.06 -14.42 -31.19
N LYS A 259 3.18 -15.37 -31.48
CA LYS A 259 1.82 -15.10 -31.97
C LYS A 259 0.98 -14.28 -30.99
N LEU A 260 1.03 -14.58 -29.69
CA LEU A 260 0.30 -13.80 -28.68
C LEU A 260 0.86 -12.39 -28.53
N LEU A 261 2.17 -12.23 -28.65
CA LEU A 261 2.84 -10.94 -28.61
C LEU A 261 2.51 -10.09 -29.84
N GLU A 262 2.38 -10.71 -31.01
CA GLU A 262 1.97 -10.04 -32.25
C GLU A 262 0.51 -9.55 -32.19
N ILE A 263 -0.40 -10.37 -31.67
CA ILE A 263 -1.84 -10.05 -31.61
C ILE A 263 -2.17 -9.06 -30.49
N ASP A 264 -1.56 -9.22 -29.32
CA ASP A 264 -1.86 -8.42 -28.13
C ASP A 264 -0.57 -8.07 -27.35
N PRO A 265 0.28 -7.19 -27.89
CA PRO A 265 1.59 -6.89 -27.30
C PRO A 265 1.47 -6.35 -25.87
N GLU A 266 0.49 -5.50 -25.60
CA GLU A 266 0.26 -4.89 -24.28
C GLU A 266 -0.61 -5.74 -23.33
N ASN A 267 -1.02 -6.94 -23.75
CA ASN A 267 -2.00 -7.77 -23.05
C ASN A 267 -3.31 -7.01 -22.73
N ARG A 268 -3.73 -6.08 -23.60
CA ARG A 268 -4.93 -5.25 -23.45
C ARG A 268 -6.21 -6.09 -23.56
N TRP A 269 -6.18 -7.10 -24.41
CA TRP A 269 -7.28 -8.03 -24.68
C TRP A 269 -7.20 -9.28 -23.81
N LEU A 270 -6.25 -9.32 -22.87
CA LEU A 270 -6.09 -10.39 -21.88
C LEU A 270 -5.89 -11.75 -22.56
N ALA A 271 -5.13 -11.78 -23.65
CA ALA A 271 -4.84 -13.01 -24.39
C ALA A 271 -3.96 -14.00 -23.59
N ARG A 272 -3.42 -13.57 -22.44
CA ARG A 272 -2.60 -14.33 -21.49
C ARG A 272 -2.73 -13.77 -20.08
N ALA A 273 -2.30 -14.52 -19.07
CA ALA A 273 -2.17 -13.97 -17.71
C ALA A 273 -1.05 -12.92 -17.65
N PRO A 274 -1.25 -11.82 -16.90
CA PRO A 274 -0.24 -10.78 -16.77
C PRO A 274 0.87 -11.21 -15.79
N ARG A 275 2.12 -11.07 -16.22
CA ARG A 275 3.29 -11.13 -15.33
C ARG A 275 3.48 -9.78 -14.67
N ARG A 276 3.59 -9.74 -13.34
CA ARG A 276 3.77 -8.49 -12.58
C ARG A 276 4.72 -8.65 -11.44
N ARG A 277 5.61 -7.68 -11.31
CA ARG A 277 6.50 -7.62 -10.16
C ARG A 277 5.70 -7.42 -8.89
N LEU A 278 6.12 -8.09 -7.84
CA LEU A 278 5.58 -7.88 -6.51
C LEU A 278 5.97 -6.49 -6.01
N LYS A 279 5.07 -5.86 -5.26
CA LYS A 279 5.33 -4.55 -4.63
C LYS A 279 6.39 -4.70 -3.55
N ALA A 280 7.08 -3.62 -3.21
CA ALA A 280 8.06 -3.55 -2.12
C ALA A 280 7.63 -4.31 -0.85
N GLU A 281 6.41 -4.06 -0.37
CA GLU A 281 5.86 -4.69 0.84
C GLU A 281 5.64 -6.19 0.64
N MET A 282 5.17 -6.60 -0.54
CA MET A 282 4.94 -8.01 -0.87
C MET A 282 6.26 -8.78 -1.00
N LEU A 283 7.29 -8.18 -1.60
CA LEU A 283 8.62 -8.80 -1.73
C LEU A 283 9.22 -9.11 -0.36
N ARG A 284 9.24 -8.11 0.54
CA ARG A 284 9.75 -8.29 1.89
C ARG A 284 8.91 -9.29 2.68
N ASP A 285 7.59 -9.12 2.70
CA ASP A 285 6.70 -10.01 3.46
C ASP A 285 6.73 -11.45 2.93
N GLN A 286 6.91 -11.65 1.62
CA GLN A 286 7.12 -12.98 1.02
C GLN A 286 8.42 -13.61 1.52
N ALA A 287 9.54 -12.89 1.45
CA ALA A 287 10.84 -13.40 1.90
C ALA A 287 10.77 -13.85 3.37
N LEU A 288 10.17 -13.03 4.23
CA LEU A 288 9.93 -13.36 5.63
C LEU A 288 8.98 -14.56 5.81
N LYS A 289 7.93 -14.65 4.98
CA LYS A 289 6.94 -15.73 5.09
C LYS A 289 7.55 -17.08 4.71
N VAL A 290 8.26 -17.15 3.59
CA VAL A 290 8.83 -18.40 3.09
C VAL A 290 10.00 -18.87 3.96
N SER A 291 10.69 -17.95 4.64
CA SER A 291 11.77 -18.26 5.57
C SER A 291 11.30 -18.56 7.00
N GLY A 292 9.98 -18.51 7.26
CA GLY A 292 9.41 -18.71 8.60
C GLY A 292 9.66 -17.57 9.60
N LEU A 293 10.17 -16.41 9.16
CA LEU A 293 10.43 -15.26 10.02
C LEU A 293 9.19 -14.38 10.25
N LEU A 294 8.24 -14.35 9.31
CA LEU A 294 7.16 -13.37 9.31
C LEU A 294 6.31 -13.41 10.60
N ASN A 295 6.29 -12.29 11.31
CA ASN A 295 5.36 -12.04 12.39
C ASN A 295 4.04 -11.47 11.83
N GLU A 296 2.99 -12.28 11.86
CA GLU A 296 1.66 -11.95 11.33
C GLU A 296 0.77 -11.17 12.29
N ALA A 297 1.22 -10.86 13.51
CA ALA A 297 0.40 -10.17 14.50
C ALA A 297 -0.11 -8.81 13.97
N VAL A 298 -1.39 -8.52 14.19
CA VAL A 298 -2.05 -7.33 13.68
C VAL A 298 -2.21 -6.26 14.77
N GLY A 299 -2.03 -4.99 14.39
CA GLY A 299 -2.03 -3.82 15.28
C GLY A 299 -0.72 -3.64 16.06
N GLY A 300 -0.67 -2.64 16.95
CA GLY A 300 0.56 -2.24 17.66
C GLY A 300 1.37 -1.14 16.98
N PRO A 301 2.42 -0.63 17.64
CA PRO A 301 3.21 0.50 17.13
C PRO A 301 3.99 0.14 15.86
N SER A 302 4.35 1.16 15.08
CA SER A 302 5.28 0.99 13.97
C SER A 302 6.66 0.58 14.47
N VAL A 303 7.38 -0.19 13.65
CA VAL A 303 8.69 -0.77 13.94
C VAL A 303 9.75 -0.29 12.96
N LYS A 304 11.01 -0.33 13.38
CA LYS A 304 12.18 0.10 12.61
C LYS A 304 13.06 -1.12 12.27
N PRO A 305 12.76 -1.86 11.18
CA PRO A 305 13.57 -3.01 10.73
C PRO A 305 14.96 -2.57 10.21
N TYR A 306 15.71 -3.43 9.54
CA TYR A 306 17.01 -3.07 8.99
C TYR A 306 16.98 -1.82 8.09
N GLN A 307 17.96 -0.93 8.27
CA GLN A 307 18.23 0.22 7.41
C GLN A 307 19.74 0.53 7.44
N PRO A 308 20.35 1.00 6.34
CA PRO A 308 21.73 1.47 6.38
C PRO A 308 21.91 2.64 7.38
N ALA A 309 23.06 2.65 8.06
CA ALA A 309 23.37 3.67 9.06
C ALA A 309 23.58 5.06 8.44
N GLY A 310 23.30 6.13 9.19
CA GLY A 310 23.66 7.51 8.86
C GLY A 310 22.66 8.30 8.00
N ILE A 311 21.70 7.65 7.35
CA ILE A 311 20.77 8.33 6.42
C ILE A 311 19.84 9.32 7.14
N TRP A 312 19.44 9.02 8.39
CA TRP A 312 18.56 9.92 9.15
C TRP A 312 19.30 11.17 9.63
N GLU A 313 20.56 11.01 9.99
CA GLU A 313 21.44 12.06 10.46
C GLU A 313 21.76 13.06 9.35
N GLU A 314 22.00 12.59 8.11
CA GLU A 314 22.28 13.45 6.95
C GLU A 314 21.12 14.38 6.59
N THR A 315 19.87 13.93 6.81
CA THR A 315 18.67 14.70 6.45
C THR A 315 18.09 15.51 7.60
N THR A 316 18.56 15.26 8.83
CA THR A 316 18.16 16.03 10.00
C THR A 316 19.17 17.16 10.15
N GLY A 317 18.85 18.35 9.64
CA GLY A 317 19.74 19.53 9.61
C GLY A 317 20.13 20.08 10.98
N GLY A 318 20.76 19.27 11.84
CA GLY A 318 21.21 19.61 13.19
C GLY A 318 20.14 19.58 14.28
N GLY A 319 18.87 19.31 13.94
CA GLY A 319 17.78 19.24 14.92
C GLY A 319 17.83 18.00 15.83
N GLY A 320 17.55 18.17 17.12
CA GLY A 320 17.31 17.07 18.05
C GLY A 320 15.91 16.45 17.89
N GLY A 321 15.68 15.29 18.52
CA GLY A 321 14.35 14.65 18.57
C GLY A 321 14.37 13.14 18.31
N SER A 322 13.21 12.49 18.48
CA SER A 322 13.05 11.03 18.34
C SER A 322 13.23 10.51 16.90
N THR A 323 13.30 11.40 15.91
CA THR A 323 13.50 11.10 14.49
C THR A 323 14.84 11.58 13.94
N ALA A 324 15.73 12.07 14.81
CA ALA A 324 17.06 12.56 14.41
C ALA A 324 18.03 11.42 14.05
N LYS A 325 17.91 10.28 14.73
CA LYS A 325 18.75 9.10 14.50
C LYS A 325 17.88 7.86 14.28
N TYR A 326 18.32 6.99 13.39
CA TYR A 326 17.69 5.70 13.22
C TYR A 326 18.15 4.74 14.32
N VAL A 327 17.22 4.31 15.16
CA VAL A 327 17.47 3.26 16.15
C VAL A 327 16.71 2.02 15.69
N GLN A 328 17.44 1.05 15.16
CA GLN A 328 16.86 -0.22 14.73
C GLN A 328 16.19 -0.92 15.93
N ASP A 329 14.98 -1.44 15.72
CA ASP A 329 14.34 -2.34 16.68
C ASP A 329 15.04 -3.71 16.70
N THR A 330 14.68 -4.57 17.65
CA THR A 330 15.25 -5.91 17.84
C THR A 330 14.18 -6.98 17.95
N GLY A 331 14.57 -8.25 17.82
CA GLY A 331 13.72 -9.42 17.95
C GLY A 331 12.55 -9.44 16.97
N ASP A 332 11.38 -9.91 17.42
CA ASP A 332 10.17 -10.07 16.61
C ASP A 332 9.73 -8.81 15.86
N LYS A 333 10.13 -7.63 16.33
CA LYS A 333 9.81 -6.36 15.67
C LYS A 333 10.46 -6.25 14.29
N LEU A 334 11.63 -6.85 14.09
CA LEU A 334 12.32 -6.85 12.80
C LEU A 334 11.53 -7.60 11.72
N TYR A 335 10.72 -8.58 12.12
CA TYR A 335 10.03 -9.48 11.18
C TYR A 335 8.53 -9.19 11.04
N ARG A 336 8.07 -8.06 11.55
CA ARG A 336 6.69 -7.59 11.38
C ARG A 336 6.39 -7.36 9.90
N ARG A 337 5.13 -7.56 9.53
CA ARG A 337 4.60 -7.18 8.20
C ARG A 337 5.03 -5.76 7.83
N SER A 338 5.41 -5.55 6.59
CA SER A 338 5.85 -4.26 6.04
C SER A 338 4.85 -3.12 6.24
N LEU A 339 3.57 -3.44 6.44
CA LEU A 339 2.53 -2.49 6.87
C LEU A 339 2.91 -1.69 8.13
N TYR A 340 3.66 -2.31 9.06
CA TYR A 340 4.06 -1.71 10.33
C TYR A 340 5.43 -1.05 10.29
N THR A 341 6.14 -1.06 9.16
CA THR A 341 7.42 -0.35 9.05
C THR A 341 7.20 1.15 9.28
N PHE A 342 8.05 1.78 10.07
CA PHE A 342 8.00 3.22 10.33
C PHE A 342 8.41 4.01 9.08
N TRP A 343 7.64 5.04 8.75
CA TRP A 343 7.91 5.93 7.61
C TRP A 343 8.29 7.33 8.09
N LYS A 344 9.56 7.70 7.96
CA LYS A 344 10.00 9.10 8.06
C LYS A 344 9.81 9.74 6.68
N ARG A 345 8.94 10.74 6.54
CA ARG A 345 8.64 11.37 5.22
C ARG A 345 9.88 11.83 4.46
N THR A 346 10.86 12.41 5.15
CA THR A 346 12.10 12.90 4.52
C THR A 346 13.11 11.79 4.22
N VAL A 347 12.98 10.62 4.86
CA VAL A 347 13.81 9.43 4.62
C VAL A 347 12.95 8.16 4.72
N PRO A 348 12.13 7.87 3.70
CA PRO A 348 11.37 6.63 3.67
C PRO A 348 12.30 5.40 3.66
N PRO A 349 11.78 4.20 3.97
CA PRO A 349 12.58 2.97 3.96
C PRO A 349 13.29 2.77 2.61
N PRO A 350 14.64 2.77 2.54
CA PRO A 350 15.38 2.82 1.27
C PRO A 350 15.13 1.62 0.37
N SER A 351 15.06 0.42 0.95
CA SER A 351 14.74 -0.80 0.20
C SER A 351 13.34 -0.73 -0.41
N MET A 352 12.35 -0.19 0.30
CA MET A 352 11.01 -0.01 -0.26
C MET A 352 10.99 1.03 -1.38
N MET A 353 11.74 2.14 -1.24
CA MET A 353 11.87 3.16 -2.29
C MET A 353 12.53 2.59 -3.55
N ALA A 354 13.55 1.73 -3.40
CA ALA A 354 14.17 1.04 -4.53
C ALA A 354 13.17 0.15 -5.30
N PHE A 355 12.11 -0.33 -4.63
CA PHE A 355 11.01 -1.13 -5.19
C PHE A 355 9.72 -0.30 -5.43
N ASP A 356 9.89 0.98 -5.80
CA ASP A 356 8.83 1.88 -6.26
C ASP A 356 7.67 2.07 -5.25
N ALA A 357 7.95 1.94 -3.95
CA ALA A 357 6.97 2.29 -2.93
C ALA A 357 6.70 3.81 -2.94
N PRO A 358 5.44 4.24 -2.79
CA PRO A 358 5.12 5.67 -2.75
C PRO A 358 5.64 6.31 -1.46
N SER A 359 6.01 7.59 -1.50
CA SER A 359 6.53 8.34 -0.35
C SER A 359 5.52 8.58 0.78
N ARG A 360 4.24 8.23 0.54
CA ARG A 360 3.07 8.47 1.42
C ARG A 360 2.71 9.95 1.62
N ASP A 361 3.20 10.84 0.76
CA ASP A 361 2.87 12.28 0.84
C ASP A 361 1.54 12.65 0.17
N LEU A 362 1.05 11.79 -0.73
CA LEU A 362 -0.15 11.99 -1.55
C LEU A 362 -0.87 10.65 -1.77
N CYS A 363 -2.18 10.71 -2.04
CA CYS A 363 -2.96 9.56 -2.46
C CYS A 363 -2.39 8.97 -3.76
N THR A 364 -2.02 7.69 -3.77
CA THR A 364 -1.43 7.01 -4.93
C THR A 364 -2.29 5.81 -5.35
N VAL A 365 -2.98 5.92 -6.48
CA VAL A 365 -3.85 4.85 -7.03
C VAL A 365 -3.09 3.89 -7.93
N LYS A 366 -2.13 4.41 -8.70
CA LYS A 366 -1.24 3.64 -9.57
C LYS A 366 0.20 3.90 -9.16
N ARG A 367 0.94 2.84 -8.87
CA ARG A 367 2.36 2.92 -8.54
C ARG A 367 3.18 2.85 -9.82
N GLN A 368 4.37 3.45 -9.78
CA GLN A 368 5.39 3.20 -10.78
C GLN A 368 5.87 1.75 -10.65
N GLU A 369 6.27 1.14 -11.76
CA GLU A 369 6.85 -0.19 -11.79
C GLU A 369 8.13 -0.11 -12.63
N THR A 370 9.29 -0.28 -11.99
CA THR A 370 10.59 -0.28 -12.64
C THR A 370 11.25 -1.64 -12.56
N ASN A 371 12.21 -1.86 -13.47
CA ASN A 371 13.13 -2.97 -13.39
C ASN A 371 14.55 -2.43 -13.50
N THR A 372 15.22 -2.28 -12.36
CA THR A 372 16.57 -1.72 -12.29
C THR A 372 17.58 -2.72 -11.72
N PRO A 373 18.85 -2.69 -12.15
CA PRO A 373 19.89 -3.51 -11.53
C PRO A 373 20.02 -3.27 -10.01
N LEU A 374 19.72 -2.07 -9.54
CA LEU A 374 19.74 -1.73 -8.12
C LEU A 374 18.77 -2.60 -7.31
N GLN A 375 17.58 -2.90 -7.84
CA GLN A 375 16.62 -3.77 -7.17
C GLN A 375 17.16 -5.20 -6.96
N ALA A 376 17.84 -5.75 -7.96
CA ALA A 376 18.50 -7.05 -7.82
C ALA A 376 19.63 -7.00 -6.78
N LEU A 377 20.40 -5.91 -6.74
CA LEU A 377 21.44 -5.71 -5.73
C LEU A 377 20.86 -5.56 -4.32
N VAL A 378 19.70 -4.94 -4.15
CA VAL A 378 19.01 -4.89 -2.85
C VAL A 378 18.65 -6.30 -2.37
N LEU A 379 18.07 -7.15 -3.22
CA LEU A 379 17.72 -8.52 -2.81
C LEU A 379 18.94 -9.38 -2.47
N LEU A 380 20.07 -9.16 -3.15
CA LEU A 380 21.30 -9.90 -2.86
C LEU A 380 21.99 -9.48 -1.57
N ASN A 381 21.91 -8.19 -1.21
CA ASN A 381 22.79 -7.59 -0.20
C ASN A 381 22.08 -7.01 1.02
N ASP A 382 20.77 -6.72 0.95
CA ASP A 382 20.03 -6.19 2.09
C ASP A 382 20.05 -7.23 3.24
N PRO A 383 20.43 -6.83 4.48
CA PRO A 383 20.53 -7.76 5.60
C PRO A 383 19.26 -8.57 5.83
N GLN A 384 18.08 -7.99 5.58
CA GLN A 384 16.80 -8.70 5.73
C GLN A 384 16.66 -9.83 4.71
N ALA A 385 17.09 -9.59 3.47
CA ALA A 385 16.99 -10.58 2.40
C ALA A 385 18.00 -11.73 2.60
N VAL A 386 19.23 -11.40 2.99
CA VAL A 386 20.28 -12.39 3.31
C VAL A 386 19.87 -13.24 4.50
N GLU A 387 19.34 -12.61 5.55
CA GLU A 387 18.85 -13.32 6.73
C GLU A 387 17.67 -14.25 6.39
N ALA A 388 16.69 -13.78 5.61
CA ALA A 388 15.59 -14.61 5.15
C ALA A 388 16.08 -15.81 4.31
N ALA A 389 17.05 -15.61 3.42
CA ALA A 389 17.66 -16.69 2.65
C ALA A 389 18.33 -17.74 3.55
N ARG A 390 19.05 -17.29 4.59
CA ARG A 390 19.73 -18.16 5.55
C ARG A 390 18.73 -18.98 6.38
N MET A 391 17.62 -18.38 6.78
CA MET A 391 16.55 -19.07 7.49
C MET A 391 15.78 -20.05 6.60
N LEU A 392 15.54 -19.70 5.34
CA LEU A 392 14.94 -20.59 4.35
C LEU A 392 15.82 -21.82 4.09
N ALA A 393 17.14 -21.64 4.01
CA ALA A 393 18.10 -22.73 3.90
C ALA A 393 18.06 -23.65 5.14
N HIS A 394 18.06 -23.07 6.35
CA HIS A 394 17.93 -23.85 7.58
C HIS A 394 16.63 -24.66 7.62
N GLN A 395 15.51 -24.05 7.26
CA GLN A 395 14.22 -24.74 7.21
C GLN A 395 14.22 -25.92 6.23
N ALA A 396 14.90 -25.78 5.08
CA ALA A 396 15.05 -26.86 4.12
C ALA A 396 15.84 -28.04 4.70
N ILE A 397 16.88 -27.78 5.50
CA ILE A 397 17.66 -28.83 6.16
C ILE A 397 16.81 -29.63 7.14
N ASP A 398 15.94 -28.96 7.89
CA ASP A 398 15.08 -29.60 8.88
C ASP A 398 13.89 -30.33 8.25
N SER A 399 13.40 -29.84 7.10
CA SER A 399 12.13 -30.29 6.51
C SER A 399 12.26 -31.17 5.28
N ALA A 400 13.41 -31.14 4.58
CA ALA A 400 13.56 -31.74 3.25
C ALA A 400 14.70 -32.75 3.17
N GLY A 401 14.61 -33.84 3.92
CA GLY A 401 15.51 -35.00 3.80
C GLY A 401 17.01 -34.69 3.87
N GLU A 402 17.83 -35.66 3.48
CA GLU A 402 19.30 -35.51 3.48
C GLU A 402 19.87 -35.19 2.10
N GLU A 403 19.11 -35.41 1.02
CA GLU A 403 19.57 -35.17 -0.34
C GLU A 403 19.64 -33.68 -0.68
N VAL A 404 20.78 -33.25 -1.23
CA VAL A 404 21.02 -31.87 -1.68
C VAL A 404 19.95 -31.39 -2.67
N SER A 405 19.64 -32.23 -3.65
CA SER A 405 18.60 -31.98 -4.65
C SER A 405 17.22 -31.78 -4.01
N GLY A 406 16.88 -32.58 -3.00
CA GLY A 406 15.63 -32.47 -2.24
C GLY A 406 15.51 -31.15 -1.50
N ARG A 407 16.57 -30.72 -0.82
CA ARG A 407 16.61 -29.43 -0.11
C ARG A 407 16.54 -28.24 -1.05
N ILE A 408 17.27 -28.26 -2.15
CA ILE A 408 17.22 -27.20 -3.17
C ILE A 408 15.83 -27.13 -3.81
N ALA A 409 15.23 -28.27 -4.15
CA ALA A 409 13.88 -28.31 -4.69
C ALA A 409 12.83 -27.79 -3.70
N TYR A 410 13.03 -28.03 -2.40
CA TYR A 410 12.19 -27.47 -1.34
C TYR A 410 12.29 -25.94 -1.28
N ILE A 411 13.50 -25.40 -1.25
CA ILE A 411 13.77 -23.95 -1.27
C ILE A 411 13.13 -23.31 -2.50
N PHE A 412 13.37 -23.90 -3.68
CA PHE A 412 12.84 -23.43 -4.95
C PHE A 412 11.31 -23.38 -4.94
N ARG A 413 10.66 -24.43 -4.45
CA ARG A 413 9.19 -24.52 -4.39
C ARG A 413 8.59 -23.50 -3.45
N LEU A 414 9.19 -23.25 -2.29
CA LEU A 414 8.68 -22.23 -1.37
C LEU A 414 8.80 -20.82 -1.95
N ALA A 415 9.91 -20.51 -2.63
CA ALA A 415 10.13 -19.19 -3.20
C ALA A 415 9.32 -18.92 -4.48
N THR A 416 9.08 -19.94 -5.31
CA THR A 416 8.49 -19.77 -6.66
C THR A 416 7.11 -20.42 -6.84
N SER A 417 6.62 -21.16 -5.84
CA SER A 417 5.38 -21.94 -5.89
C SER A 417 5.31 -23.04 -6.97
N ARG A 418 6.43 -23.39 -7.62
CA ARG A 418 6.53 -24.51 -8.58
C ARG A 418 7.73 -25.40 -8.27
N THR A 419 7.77 -26.61 -8.83
CA THR A 419 8.98 -27.44 -8.76
C THR A 419 10.01 -26.96 -9.79
N PRO A 420 11.32 -27.05 -9.50
CA PRO A 420 12.35 -26.77 -10.49
C PRO A 420 12.28 -27.83 -11.60
N ARG A 421 12.59 -27.42 -12.82
CA ARG A 421 12.84 -28.34 -13.94
C ARG A 421 14.17 -29.09 -13.69
N PRO A 422 14.38 -30.28 -14.29
CA PRO A 422 15.61 -31.03 -14.11
C PRO A 422 16.89 -30.21 -14.37
N GLU A 423 16.90 -29.41 -15.44
CA GLU A 423 18.03 -28.54 -15.82
C GLU A 423 18.29 -27.42 -14.79
N GLU A 424 17.22 -26.84 -14.23
CA GLU A 424 17.33 -25.80 -13.19
C GLU A 424 17.87 -26.40 -11.89
N LEU A 425 17.39 -27.59 -11.54
CA LEU A 425 17.84 -28.30 -10.36
C LEU A 425 19.32 -28.71 -10.49
N GLU A 426 19.72 -29.23 -11.64
CA GLU A 426 21.13 -29.58 -11.92
C GLU A 426 22.04 -28.34 -11.80
N LEU A 427 21.63 -27.21 -12.37
CA LEU A 427 22.38 -25.95 -12.27
C LEU A 427 22.51 -25.46 -10.82
N LEU A 428 21.42 -25.51 -10.05
CA LEU A 428 21.41 -25.08 -8.65
C LEU A 428 22.22 -26.03 -7.75
N VAL A 429 22.19 -27.34 -8.01
CA VAL A 429 23.04 -28.32 -7.32
C VAL A 429 24.51 -28.07 -7.63
N LYS A 430 24.85 -27.80 -8.90
CA LYS A 430 26.21 -27.43 -9.27
C LYS A 430 26.66 -26.16 -8.55
N TYR A 431 25.80 -25.14 -8.52
CA TYR A 431 26.09 -23.87 -7.84
C TYR A 431 26.29 -24.07 -6.33
N PHE A 432 25.46 -24.92 -5.70
CA PHE A 432 25.65 -25.32 -4.31
C PHE A 432 27.02 -25.95 -4.05
N GLU A 433 27.44 -26.91 -4.88
CA GLU A 433 28.72 -27.60 -4.72
C GLU A 433 29.91 -26.64 -4.86
N GLU A 434 29.85 -25.72 -5.82
CA GLU A 434 30.86 -24.66 -6.00
C GLU A 434 30.95 -23.75 -4.77
N GLU A 435 29.81 -23.32 -4.23
CA GLU A 435 29.74 -22.48 -3.03
C GLU A 435 30.20 -23.23 -1.77
N ARG A 436 29.86 -24.52 -1.64
CA ARG A 436 30.32 -25.36 -0.52
C ARG A 436 31.83 -25.49 -0.53
N MET A 437 32.44 -25.75 -1.69
CA MET A 437 33.90 -25.79 -1.83
C MET A 437 34.54 -24.44 -1.52
N ARG A 438 33.95 -23.34 -2.00
CA ARG A 438 34.43 -21.97 -1.74
C ARG A 438 34.45 -21.65 -0.24
N PHE A 439 33.36 -21.95 0.47
CA PHE A 439 33.26 -21.72 1.91
C PHE A 439 34.12 -22.68 2.74
N ALA A 440 34.29 -23.93 2.31
CA ALA A 440 35.21 -24.86 2.96
C ALA A 440 36.66 -24.35 2.90
N GLY A 441 37.06 -23.73 1.78
CA GLY A 441 38.36 -23.06 1.65
C GLY A 441 38.46 -21.70 2.37
N GLN A 442 37.34 -21.12 2.80
CA GLN A 442 37.27 -19.80 3.44
C GLN A 442 36.29 -19.79 4.64
N PRO A 443 36.56 -20.55 5.73
CA PRO A 443 35.61 -20.72 6.84
C PRO A 443 35.18 -19.42 7.52
N GLU A 444 36.07 -18.42 7.59
CA GLU A 444 35.71 -17.10 8.13
C GLU A 444 34.59 -16.43 7.33
N LYS A 445 34.60 -16.54 6.00
CA LYS A 445 33.54 -15.96 5.16
C LYS A 445 32.21 -16.68 5.32
N ALA A 446 32.24 -18.01 5.53
CA ALA A 446 31.05 -18.77 5.86
C ALA A 446 30.45 -18.24 7.17
N GLY A 447 31.29 -18.08 8.20
CA GLY A 447 30.87 -17.51 9.48
C GLY A 447 30.34 -16.07 9.37
N GLN A 448 30.95 -15.21 8.56
CA GLN A 448 30.49 -13.84 8.33
C GLN A 448 29.12 -13.82 7.65
N TYR A 449 28.95 -14.59 6.57
CA TYR A 449 27.67 -14.69 5.85
C TYR A 449 26.57 -15.25 6.76
N LEU A 450 26.91 -16.29 7.55
CA LEU A 450 25.99 -16.89 8.50
C LEU A 450 25.70 -16.03 9.73
N ARG A 451 26.31 -14.85 9.88
CA ARG A 451 26.01 -13.90 10.97
C ARG A 451 25.29 -12.65 10.48
N VAL A 452 24.94 -12.57 9.19
CA VAL A 452 24.12 -11.48 8.67
C VAL A 452 22.68 -11.61 9.21
N GLY A 453 22.16 -10.51 9.76
CA GLY A 453 20.89 -10.48 10.47
C GLY A 453 21.06 -10.59 12.00
N GLU A 454 19.95 -10.55 12.72
CA GLU A 454 19.88 -10.62 14.19
C GLU A 454 19.52 -12.04 14.65
N TYR A 455 18.76 -12.78 13.84
CA TYR A 455 18.36 -14.14 14.16
C TYR A 455 19.60 -15.02 14.35
N THR A 456 19.71 -15.68 15.49
CA THR A 456 20.83 -16.58 15.76
C THR A 456 20.42 -18.01 15.42
N LEU A 457 21.11 -18.61 14.46
CA LEU A 457 20.89 -20.01 14.08
C LEU A 457 21.69 -20.95 14.99
N GLN A 458 20.99 -21.93 15.57
CA GLN A 458 21.63 -23.07 16.23
C GLN A 458 21.45 -24.29 15.33
N THR A 459 22.55 -24.78 14.75
CA THR A 459 22.52 -25.98 13.91
C THR A 459 23.73 -26.85 14.20
N LYS A 460 23.58 -28.15 13.93
CA LYS A 460 24.68 -29.14 13.93
C LYS A 460 25.32 -29.30 12.56
N MET A 461 24.78 -28.66 11.53
CA MET A 461 25.31 -28.73 10.17
C MET A 461 26.64 -27.99 10.07
N ASP A 462 27.49 -28.49 9.18
CA ASP A 462 28.73 -27.81 8.82
C ASP A 462 28.46 -26.38 8.29
N ALA A 463 29.32 -25.43 8.70
CA ALA A 463 29.12 -24.02 8.39
C ALA A 463 29.27 -23.73 6.89
N ALA A 464 30.16 -24.44 6.17
CA ALA A 464 30.31 -24.25 4.74
C ALA A 464 29.10 -24.79 3.97
N GLU A 465 28.56 -25.93 4.42
CA GLU A 465 27.35 -26.51 3.84
C GLU A 465 26.12 -25.60 4.04
N LEU A 466 25.88 -25.12 5.27
CA LEU A 466 24.76 -24.21 5.53
C LEU A 466 24.91 -22.89 4.76
N ALA A 467 26.12 -22.32 4.70
CA ALA A 467 26.38 -21.10 3.95
C ALA A 467 26.11 -21.28 2.45
N ALA A 468 26.47 -22.43 1.87
CA ALA A 468 26.19 -22.75 0.48
C ALA A 468 24.68 -22.81 0.19
N TYR A 469 23.89 -23.50 1.02
CA TYR A 469 22.42 -23.49 0.88
C TYR A 469 21.84 -22.08 1.01
N ALA A 470 22.36 -21.26 1.93
CA ALA A 470 21.88 -19.90 2.16
C ALA A 470 22.20 -18.97 0.98
N VAL A 471 23.32 -19.17 0.27
CA VAL A 471 23.63 -18.46 -0.98
C VAL A 471 22.71 -18.92 -2.12
N VAL A 472 22.47 -20.22 -2.25
CA VAL A 472 21.51 -20.76 -3.24
C VAL A 472 20.09 -20.23 -2.97
N ALA A 473 19.66 -20.18 -1.72
CA ALA A 473 18.37 -19.61 -1.33
C ALA A 473 18.27 -18.12 -1.67
N ASN A 474 19.34 -17.36 -1.46
CA ASN A 474 19.39 -15.93 -1.81
C ASN A 474 19.27 -15.74 -3.34
N ALA A 475 20.02 -16.53 -4.12
CA ALA A 475 19.93 -16.53 -5.57
C ALA A 475 18.51 -16.87 -6.05
N ILE A 476 17.87 -17.89 -5.45
CA ILE A 476 16.49 -18.29 -5.76
C ILE A 476 15.49 -17.17 -5.42
N LEU A 477 15.61 -16.51 -4.26
CA LEU A 477 14.74 -15.40 -3.87
C LEU A 477 14.89 -14.17 -4.77
N ASN A 478 16.02 -14.05 -5.49
CA ASN A 478 16.28 -12.99 -6.45
C ASN A 478 15.94 -13.38 -7.90
N LEU A 479 15.39 -14.58 -8.15
CA LEU A 479 14.93 -14.97 -9.48
C LEU A 479 13.72 -14.14 -9.89
N ASP A 480 13.60 -13.94 -11.20
CA ASP A 480 12.46 -13.25 -11.82
C ASP A 480 11.13 -13.91 -11.40
N GLU A 481 11.11 -15.25 -11.29
CA GLU A 481 9.96 -16.04 -10.83
C GLU A 481 9.65 -15.91 -9.33
N ALA A 482 10.63 -15.56 -8.50
CA ALA A 482 10.39 -15.33 -7.07
C ALA A 482 9.85 -13.91 -6.83
N VAL A 483 10.27 -12.93 -7.64
CA VAL A 483 9.90 -11.52 -7.48
C VAL A 483 8.70 -11.10 -8.33
N THR A 484 8.18 -12.00 -9.17
CA THR A 484 7.08 -11.76 -10.10
C THR A 484 5.96 -12.77 -9.88
N ARG A 485 4.72 -12.28 -9.85
CA ARG A 485 3.54 -13.13 -9.99
C ARG A 485 3.28 -13.36 -11.48
N GLY A 486 3.28 -14.61 -11.91
CA GLY A 486 3.05 -15.02 -13.30
C GLY A 486 2.64 -16.49 -13.40
#